data_AF-A0A350WPE3-F1
#
_entry.id   AF-A0A350WPE3-F1
#
_cell.length_a   1.000
_cell.length_b   1.000
_cell.length_c   1.000
_cell.angle_alpha   90.00
_cell.angle_beta   90.00
_cell.angle_gamma   90.00
#
_symmetry.space_group_name_H-M   'P 1'
#
loop_
_entity.id
_entity.type
_entity.pdbx_description
1 polymer ?
#
loop_
_entity_poly.entity_id
_entity_poly.type
_entity_poly.pdbx_seq_one_letter_code
_entity_poly.pdbx_strand_id
1 'polypeptide(L)'
;MSKTVIAAALGECVHVAGIMNFLRLAESAGWKTVFLGPAVPIDEVLKAVKREKADMVGISYRLTPETGERLLGEFAEAASELHEAGVRFAFAGTPPVVERAKSIGFFEQTFDGSEQVEDVLSYL
;
A
#
# COMPACT_ATOMS: atom_id res chain seq x y z
N MET A 1 -2.53 -21.67 -5.46
CA MET A 1 -3.43 -20.77 -4.72
C MET A 1 -3.22 -19.36 -5.28
N SER A 2 -4.27 -18.55 -5.42
CA SER A 2 -4.12 -17.15 -5.86
C SER A 2 -3.49 -16.31 -4.76
N LYS A 3 -2.50 -15.47 -5.09
CA LYS A 3 -1.94 -14.50 -4.14
C LYS A 3 -3.01 -13.48 -3.73
N THR A 4 -2.92 -12.97 -2.52
CA THR A 4 -3.84 -11.99 -1.95
C THR A 4 -3.15 -10.66 -1.74
N VAL A 5 -3.73 -9.59 -2.27
CA VAL A 5 -3.34 -8.21 -1.97
C VAL A 5 -4.43 -7.52 -1.18
N ILE A 6 -4.06 -6.93 -0.04
CA ILE A 6 -4.93 -6.03 0.70
C ILE A 6 -4.52 -4.59 0.38
N ALA A 7 -5.47 -3.66 0.34
CA ALA A 7 -5.13 -2.26 0.10
C ALA A 7 -6.03 -1.28 0.86
N ALA A 8 -5.46 -0.19 1.34
CA ALA A 8 -6.14 0.85 2.11
C ALA A 8 -5.58 2.25 1.85
N ALA A 9 -6.45 3.26 1.92
CA ALA A 9 -5.96 4.63 2.12
C ALA A 9 -5.75 4.85 3.63
N LEU A 10 -4.51 5.13 4.02
CA LEU A 10 -4.07 5.06 5.41
C LEU A 10 -4.42 6.33 6.21
N GLY A 11 -4.67 6.15 7.49
CA GLY A 11 -4.84 7.23 8.46
C GLY A 11 -6.06 8.06 8.15
N GLU A 12 -5.85 9.35 7.88
CA GLU A 12 -6.89 10.32 7.57
C GLU A 12 -7.05 10.57 6.05
N CYS A 13 -6.36 9.81 5.20
CA CYS A 13 -6.48 9.94 3.75
C CYS A 13 -7.78 9.32 3.22
N VAL A 14 -8.60 10.13 2.53
CA VAL A 14 -9.88 9.69 1.93
C VAL A 14 -9.79 9.38 0.43
N HIS A 15 -8.62 9.52 -0.19
CA HIS A 15 -8.46 9.38 -1.64
C HIS A 15 -8.29 7.91 -2.05
N VAL A 16 -9.20 7.41 -2.88
CA VAL A 16 -9.27 5.98 -3.25
C VAL A 16 -9.15 5.71 -4.75
N ALA A 17 -9.15 6.72 -5.61
CA ALA A 17 -9.17 6.51 -7.06
C ALA A 17 -7.97 5.68 -7.56
N GLY A 18 -6.75 6.03 -7.11
CA GLY A 18 -5.53 5.32 -7.51
C GLY A 18 -5.47 3.88 -6.99
N ILE A 19 -5.81 3.67 -5.73
CA ILE A 19 -5.77 2.33 -5.11
C ILE A 19 -6.81 1.39 -5.75
N MET A 20 -7.99 1.90 -6.08
CA MET A 20 -8.99 1.14 -6.82
C MET A 20 -8.53 0.78 -8.23
N ASN A 21 -7.75 1.64 -8.88
CA ASN A 21 -7.16 1.32 -10.18
C ASN A 21 -6.10 0.21 -10.06
N PHE A 22 -5.20 0.32 -9.08
CA PHE A 22 -4.21 -0.71 -8.79
C PHE A 22 -4.85 -2.07 -8.51
N LEU A 23 -5.90 -2.11 -7.67
CA LEU A 23 -6.61 -3.35 -7.36
C LEU A 23 -7.29 -3.96 -8.60
N ARG A 24 -7.86 -3.15 -9.50
CA ARG A 24 -8.39 -3.69 -10.78
C ARG A 24 -7.30 -4.34 -11.62
N LEU A 25 -6.11 -3.75 -11.68
CA LEU A 25 -4.98 -4.32 -12.40
C LEU A 25 -4.50 -5.63 -11.74
N ALA A 26 -4.39 -5.65 -10.41
CA ALA A 26 -4.05 -6.85 -9.66
C ALA A 26 -5.06 -7.99 -9.89
N GLU A 27 -6.36 -7.68 -9.85
CA GLU A 27 -7.41 -8.66 -10.15
C GLU A 27 -7.29 -9.21 -11.58
N SER A 28 -7.01 -8.34 -12.57
CA SER A 28 -6.78 -8.75 -13.96
C SER A 28 -5.54 -9.64 -14.13
N ALA A 29 -4.56 -9.52 -13.24
CA ALA A 29 -3.37 -10.35 -13.15
C ALA A 29 -3.57 -11.64 -12.31
N GLY A 30 -4.80 -11.91 -11.84
CA GLY A 30 -5.16 -13.13 -11.12
C GLY A 30 -4.96 -13.08 -9.61
N TRP A 31 -4.76 -11.89 -9.03
CA TRP A 31 -4.71 -11.70 -7.58
C TRP A 31 -6.10 -11.67 -6.97
N LYS A 32 -6.25 -12.25 -5.77
CA LYS A 32 -7.37 -11.93 -4.89
C LYS A 32 -7.14 -10.54 -4.31
N THR A 33 -8.12 -9.66 -4.44
CA THR A 33 -8.03 -8.28 -3.95
C THR A 33 -8.95 -8.05 -2.76
N VAL A 34 -8.48 -7.29 -1.78
CA VAL A 34 -9.26 -6.89 -0.60
C VAL A 34 -9.07 -5.40 -0.37
N PHE A 35 -10.13 -4.63 -0.59
CA PHE A 35 -10.12 -3.20 -0.35
C PHE A 35 -10.69 -2.88 1.03
N LEU A 36 -9.90 -2.21 1.88
CA LEU A 36 -10.32 -1.85 3.25
C LEU A 36 -11.04 -0.49 3.32
N GLY A 37 -10.94 0.33 2.26
CA GLY A 37 -11.62 1.62 2.21
C GLY A 37 -10.72 2.83 2.42
N PRO A 38 -11.35 4.02 2.54
CA PRO A 38 -10.69 5.26 2.94
C PRO A 38 -10.45 5.33 4.46
N ALA A 39 -9.51 6.17 4.86
CA ALA A 39 -9.25 6.55 6.25
C ALA A 39 -9.09 5.37 7.22
N VAL A 40 -8.29 4.38 6.84
CA VAL A 40 -8.11 3.14 7.59
C VAL A 40 -6.95 3.29 8.57
N PRO A 41 -7.14 3.02 9.88
CA PRO A 41 -6.06 3.07 10.85
C PRO A 41 -5.08 1.91 10.67
N ILE A 42 -3.83 2.10 11.10
CA ILE A 42 -2.74 1.11 10.93
C ILE A 42 -3.14 -0.25 11.49
N ASP A 43 -3.71 -0.30 12.69
CA ASP A 43 -4.06 -1.55 13.37
C ASP A 43 -5.09 -2.39 12.59
N GLU A 44 -6.08 -1.74 11.96
CA GLU A 44 -7.07 -2.41 11.11
C GLU A 44 -6.44 -2.97 9.83
N VAL A 45 -5.45 -2.27 9.24
CA VAL A 45 -4.68 -2.82 8.12
C VAL A 45 -3.96 -4.09 8.55
N LEU A 46 -3.23 -4.06 9.67
CA LEU A 46 -2.44 -5.20 10.14
C LEU A 46 -3.33 -6.39 10.53
N LYS A 47 -4.49 -6.16 11.16
CA LYS A 47 -5.49 -7.21 11.43
C LYS A 47 -5.98 -7.85 10.13
N ALA A 48 -6.23 -7.05 9.10
CA ALA A 48 -6.63 -7.56 7.79
C ALA A 48 -5.54 -8.38 7.11
N VAL A 49 -4.26 -7.97 7.18
CA VAL A 49 -3.13 -8.77 6.65
C VAL A 49 -3.15 -10.18 7.22
N LYS A 50 -3.25 -10.28 8.55
CA LYS A 50 -3.23 -11.55 9.27
C LYS A 50 -4.46 -12.40 8.97
N ARG A 51 -5.65 -11.79 8.94
CA ARG A 51 -6.92 -12.47 8.64
C ARG A 51 -6.97 -13.02 7.22
N GLU A 52 -6.57 -12.22 6.25
CA GLU A 52 -6.63 -12.58 4.83
C GLU A 52 -5.42 -13.38 4.36
N LYS A 53 -4.39 -13.53 5.20
CA LYS A 53 -3.09 -14.12 4.85
C LYS A 53 -2.50 -13.45 3.61
N ALA A 54 -2.43 -12.12 3.65
CA ALA A 54 -2.04 -11.33 2.49
C ALA A 54 -0.57 -11.57 2.12
N ASP A 55 -0.31 -11.71 0.82
CA ASP A 55 1.03 -11.76 0.25
C ASP A 55 1.59 -10.34 0.01
N MET A 56 0.69 -9.37 -0.16
CA MET A 56 1.05 -7.96 -0.40
C MET A 56 0.08 -7.00 0.30
N VAL A 57 0.62 -5.85 0.73
CA VAL A 57 -0.12 -4.70 1.24
C VAL A 57 0.16 -3.47 0.39
N GLY A 58 -0.90 -2.89 -0.20
CA GLY A 58 -0.84 -1.61 -0.88
C GLY A 58 -1.38 -0.49 0.01
N ILE A 59 -0.53 0.49 0.34
CA ILE A 59 -0.94 1.67 1.12
C ILE A 59 -0.99 2.89 0.22
N SER A 60 -2.04 3.71 0.35
CA SER A 60 -2.07 5.03 -0.27
C SER A 60 -2.19 6.17 0.74
N TYR A 61 -1.47 7.27 0.49
CA TYR A 61 -1.58 8.51 1.26
C TYR A 61 -1.21 9.72 0.40
N ARG A 62 -2.07 10.75 0.37
CA ARG A 62 -1.94 11.89 -0.56
C ARG A 62 -2.09 13.27 0.07
N LEU A 63 -2.06 13.38 1.40
CA LEU A 63 -2.15 14.69 2.07
C LEU A 63 -0.76 15.35 2.12
N THR A 64 -0.34 15.83 3.29
CA THR A 64 0.93 16.56 3.43
C THR A 64 2.13 15.60 3.57
N PRO A 65 3.29 15.89 2.98
CA PRO A 65 4.52 15.09 3.15
C PRO A 65 4.94 14.89 4.61
N GLU A 66 4.81 15.91 5.46
CA GLU A 66 5.26 15.87 6.85
C GLU A 66 4.42 14.88 7.68
N THR A 67 3.10 14.97 7.56
CA THR A 67 2.19 14.02 8.22
C THR A 67 2.32 12.62 7.62
N GLY A 68 2.51 12.53 6.30
CA GLY A 68 2.73 11.27 5.60
C GLY A 68 4.00 10.56 6.06
N GLU A 69 5.14 11.26 6.17
CA GLU A 69 6.41 10.70 6.62
C GLU A 69 6.29 10.09 8.02
N ARG A 70 5.70 10.83 8.97
CA ARG A 70 5.46 10.33 10.33
C ARG A 70 4.56 9.09 10.32
N LEU A 71 3.42 9.16 9.63
CA LEU A 71 2.45 8.08 9.57
C LEU A 71 3.03 6.81 8.91
N LEU A 72 3.83 6.97 7.85
CA LEU A 72 4.45 5.86 7.14
C LEU A 72 5.58 5.23 7.96
N GLY A 73 6.32 6.02 8.75
CA GLY A 73 7.29 5.50 9.72
C GLY A 73 6.63 4.64 10.80
N GLU A 74 5.54 5.16 11.40
CA GLU A 74 4.72 4.41 12.38
C GLU A 74 4.16 3.11 11.78
N PHE A 75 3.70 3.17 10.53
CA PHE A 75 3.22 1.99 9.81
C PHE A 75 4.33 0.96 9.56
N ALA A 76 5.50 1.39 9.10
CA ALA A 76 6.63 0.52 8.81
C ALA A 76 7.13 -0.21 10.07
N GLU A 77 7.23 0.50 11.20
CA GLU A 77 7.58 -0.10 12.48
C GLU A 77 6.56 -1.16 12.90
N ALA A 78 5.26 -0.82 12.86
CA ALA A 78 4.19 -1.75 13.24
C ALA A 78 4.04 -2.95 12.29
N ALA A 79 4.48 -2.82 11.04
CA ALA A 79 4.42 -3.86 10.01
C ALA A 79 5.72 -4.68 9.87
N SER A 80 6.77 -4.35 10.62
CA SER A 80 8.10 -4.99 10.54
C SER A 80 8.07 -6.51 10.62
N GLU A 81 7.37 -7.09 11.60
CA GLU A 81 7.25 -8.56 11.73
C GLU A 81 6.60 -9.22 10.50
N LEU A 82 5.63 -8.55 9.87
CA LEU A 82 4.98 -9.07 8.65
C LEU A 82 5.91 -8.98 7.45
N HIS A 83 6.68 -7.90 7.36
CA HIS A 83 7.72 -7.74 6.35
C HIS A 83 8.82 -8.81 6.48
N GLU A 84 9.30 -9.07 7.69
CA GLU A 84 10.26 -10.15 7.99
C GLU A 84 9.68 -11.54 7.68
N ALA A 85 8.37 -11.72 7.85
CA ALA A 85 7.66 -12.94 7.45
C ALA A 85 7.44 -13.07 5.93
N GLY A 86 7.86 -12.08 5.13
CA GLY A 86 7.84 -12.11 3.66
C GLY A 86 6.64 -11.44 3.01
N VAL A 87 5.81 -10.69 3.75
CA VAL A 87 4.73 -9.88 3.16
C VAL A 87 5.36 -8.69 2.42
N ARG A 88 4.94 -8.48 1.16
CA ARG A 88 5.42 -7.38 0.32
C ARG A 88 4.65 -6.09 0.62
N PHE A 89 5.31 -4.95 0.62
CA PHE A 89 4.68 -3.65 0.89
C PHE A 89 4.90 -2.68 -0.26
N ALA A 90 3.82 -2.12 -0.78
CA ALA A 90 3.85 -1.09 -1.81
C ALA A 90 3.17 0.19 -1.30
N PHE A 91 3.66 1.34 -1.74
CA PHE A 91 3.10 2.64 -1.38
C PHE A 91 2.71 3.44 -2.62
N ALA A 92 1.63 4.22 -2.53
CA ALA A 92 1.26 5.18 -3.56
C ALA A 92 0.89 6.54 -2.95
N GLY A 93 1.38 7.62 -3.54
CA GLY A 93 1.16 8.97 -3.01
C GLY A 93 1.25 10.07 -4.05
N THR A 94 1.29 11.31 -3.60
CA THR A 94 1.78 12.40 -4.45
C THR A 94 3.31 12.36 -4.49
N PRO A 95 3.96 12.88 -5.55
CA PRO A 95 5.43 12.86 -5.66
C PRO A 95 6.19 13.28 -4.38
N PRO A 96 5.85 14.38 -3.68
CA PRO A 96 6.58 14.75 -2.48
C PRO A 96 6.37 13.79 -1.30
N VAL A 97 5.25 13.07 -1.22
CA VAL A 97 5.04 12.03 -0.20
C VAL A 97 5.80 10.75 -0.57
N VAL A 98 5.83 10.39 -1.86
CA VAL A 98 6.58 9.24 -2.35
C VAL A 98 8.07 9.37 -2.07
N GLU A 99 8.65 10.56 -2.24
CA GLU A 99 10.06 10.80 -1.88
C GLU A 99 10.32 10.54 -0.38
N ARG A 100 9.37 10.90 0.51
CA ARG A 100 9.46 10.53 1.93
C ARG A 100 9.36 9.03 2.14
N ALA A 101 8.40 8.38 1.49
CA ALA A 101 8.20 6.93 1.58
C ALA A 101 9.45 6.14 1.16
N LYS A 102 10.13 6.56 0.08
CA LYS A 102 11.39 5.94 -0.39
C LYS A 102 12.49 6.02 0.67
N SER A 103 12.60 7.15 1.36
CA SER A 103 13.64 7.36 2.38
C SER A 103 13.51 6.45 3.61
N ILE A 104 12.32 5.87 3.85
CA ILE A 104 12.05 4.92 4.94
C ILE A 104 12.70 3.55 4.64
N GLY A 105 12.88 3.18 3.37
CA GLY A 105 13.50 1.91 2.97
C GLY A 105 12.67 0.67 3.30
N PHE A 106 11.36 0.83 3.57
CA PHE A 106 10.44 -0.26 3.92
C PHE A 106 9.60 -0.74 2.74
N PHE A 107 9.21 0.16 1.84
CA PHE A 107 8.35 -0.18 0.70
C PHE A 107 9.18 -0.75 -0.44
N GLU A 108 8.78 -1.93 -0.93
CA GLU A 108 9.38 -2.61 -2.06
C GLU A 108 9.22 -1.79 -3.36
N GLN A 109 8.04 -1.17 -3.52
CA GLN A 109 7.73 -0.32 -4.67
C GLN A 109 6.89 0.88 -4.25
N THR A 110 7.17 2.03 -4.86
CA THR A 110 6.43 3.27 -4.65
C THR A 110 5.87 3.80 -5.97
N PHE A 111 4.65 4.35 -5.95
CA PHE A 111 3.97 4.92 -7.10
C PHE A 111 3.61 6.39 -6.88
N ASP A 112 4.03 7.29 -7.76
CA ASP A 112 3.70 8.73 -7.67
C ASP A 112 2.61 9.19 -8.64
N GLY A 113 2.14 8.27 -9.50
CA GLY A 113 1.11 8.52 -10.50
C GLY A 113 1.65 8.87 -11.88
N SER A 114 2.97 8.85 -12.08
CA SER A 114 3.60 8.95 -13.40
C SER A 114 3.73 7.60 -14.13
N GLU A 115 3.44 6.49 -13.45
CA GLU A 115 3.61 5.15 -13.98
C GLU A 115 2.58 4.80 -15.07
N GLN A 116 3.04 4.07 -16.06
CA GLN A 116 2.18 3.49 -17.08
C GLN A 116 1.51 2.21 -16.55
N VAL A 117 0.44 1.78 -17.21
CA VAL A 117 -0.29 0.57 -16.80
C VAL A 117 0.62 -0.66 -16.86
N GLU A 118 1.50 -0.71 -17.86
CA GLU A 118 2.46 -1.79 -18.06
C GLU A 118 3.49 -1.87 -16.93
N ASP A 119 3.89 -0.74 -16.34
CA ASP A 119 4.81 -0.70 -15.21
C ASP A 119 4.16 -1.33 -13.97
N VAL A 120 2.88 -1.00 -13.72
CA VAL A 120 2.11 -1.55 -12.61
C VAL A 120 1.87 -3.05 -12.80
N LEU A 121 1.53 -3.49 -14.01
CA LEU A 121 1.33 -4.90 -14.31
C LEU A 121 2.61 -5.73 -14.22
N SER A 122 3.77 -5.15 -14.57
CA SER A 122 5.06 -5.84 -14.47
C SER A 122 5.49 -6.07 -13.02
N TYR A 123 4.99 -5.24 -12.09
CA TYR A 123 5.25 -5.35 -10.66
C TYR A 123 4.41 -6.45 -9.96
N LEU A 124 3.18 -6.66 -10.44
CA LEU A 124 2.18 -7.59 -9.90
C LEU A 124 2.46 -9.04 -10.29
#